data_AF-A0A8H5MDC2-F1
#
_entry.id   AF-A0A8H5MDC2-F1
#
_cell.length_a   1.000
_cell.length_b   1.000
_cell.length_c   1.000
_cell.angle_alpha   90.00
_cell.angle_beta   90.00
_cell.angle_gamma   90.00
#
_symmetry.space_group_name_H-M   'P 1'
#
loop_
_entity.id
_entity.type
_entity.pdbx_description
1 polymer ?
#
loop_
_entity_poly.entity_id
_entity_poly.type
_entity_poly.pdbx_seq_one_letter_code
_entity_poly.pdbx_strand_id
1 'polypeptide(L)'
;MASVNIDVAAVVKEIRESLQLVYNANEKRKTKRNEARLIVYRALALHPVLDNLHLLEPYDYSFRKLCAIYAPPNESPSWLSKTLLGRRNDKHFTKVAQLATTGTRAKVMLILLWIIGNRLEDGIVDSLISNVCENGIRLGTALREDEAADLVKQIAGLGEAFVSLRRTIKKRLPIEKDPYKDLKLELSRDDTMLCAHTFPKHLYDVRKDPLYLLQPASATTPMAGLPAKHESVIIPENELTRLIIDWSMKNYQLGKDVRTEADIDHRAYWHAHCRCEHRTGG
;
A
#
# COMPACT_ATOMS: atom_id res chain seq x y z
N MET A 1 61.57 35.65 6.88
CA MET A 1 60.36 34.94 7.34
C MET A 1 59.18 35.49 6.56
N ALA A 2 58.54 34.67 5.72
CA ALA A 2 57.38 35.11 4.94
C ALA A 2 56.15 35.07 5.84
N SER A 3 55.51 36.23 6.07
CA SER A 3 54.22 36.30 6.76
C SER A 3 53.11 35.98 5.76
N VAL A 4 52.35 34.91 6.02
CA VAL A 4 51.15 34.59 5.26
C VAL A 4 50.03 35.49 5.78
N ASN A 5 49.65 36.48 4.99
CA ASN A 5 48.53 37.35 5.31
C ASN A 5 47.25 36.69 4.78
N ILE A 6 46.53 35.99 5.66
CA ILE A 6 45.25 35.35 5.32
C ILE A 6 44.19 36.44 5.33
N ASP A 7 43.60 36.71 4.16
CA ASP A 7 42.42 37.56 4.07
C ASP A 7 41.21 36.83 4.64
N VAL A 8 40.97 37.05 5.94
CA VAL A 8 39.85 36.48 6.68
C VAL A 8 38.51 36.87 6.05
N ALA A 9 38.40 38.05 5.42
CA ALA A 9 37.16 38.48 4.78
C ALA A 9 36.89 37.68 3.50
N ALA A 10 37.92 37.38 2.71
CA ALA A 10 37.81 36.50 1.54
C ALA A 10 37.39 35.08 1.95
N VAL A 11 38.02 34.52 2.99
CA VAL A 11 37.69 33.19 3.52
C VAL A 11 36.24 33.12 4.04
N VAL A 12 35.80 34.13 4.81
CA VAL A 12 34.42 34.19 5.32
C VAL A 12 33.40 34.30 4.18
N LYS A 13 33.71 35.08 3.14
CA LYS A 13 32.86 35.21 1.95
C LYS A 13 32.71 33.87 1.22
N GLU A 14 33.82 33.17 0.99
CA GLU A 14 33.83 31.87 0.31
C GLU A 14 33.07 30.80 1.11
N ILE A 15 33.20 30.78 2.44
CA ILE A 15 32.42 29.91 3.33
C ILE A 15 30.93 30.21 3.20
N ARG A 16 30.54 31.49 3.22
CA ARG A 16 29.12 31.88 3.09
C ARG A 16 28.54 31.44 1.74
N GLU A 17 29.28 31.65 0.65
CA GLU A 17 28.86 31.24 -0.70
C GLU A 17 28.72 29.71 -0.79
N SER A 18 29.67 28.97 -0.24
CA SER A 18 29.62 27.50 -0.15
C SER A 18 28.42 27.01 0.65
N LEU A 19 28.15 27.61 1.80
CA LEU A 19 26.98 27.29 2.62
C LEU A 19 25.67 27.60 1.88
N GLN A 20 25.61 28.72 1.16
CA GLN A 20 24.44 29.09 0.37
C GLN A 20 24.19 28.10 -0.77
N LEU A 21 25.24 27.63 -1.46
CA LEU A 21 25.13 26.60 -2.49
C LEU A 21 24.59 25.28 -1.92
N VAL A 22 25.12 24.85 -0.76
CA VAL A 22 24.64 23.65 -0.07
C VAL A 22 23.19 23.80 0.37
N TYR A 23 22.82 24.95 0.94
CA TYR A 23 21.45 25.25 1.35
C TYR A 23 20.48 25.19 0.15
N ASN A 24 20.81 25.88 -0.94
CA ASN A 24 20.01 25.90 -2.16
C ASN A 24 19.86 24.49 -2.77
N ALA A 25 20.94 23.70 -2.80
CA ALA A 25 20.90 22.32 -3.27
C ALA A 25 20.00 21.43 -2.39
N ASN A 26 20.05 21.62 -1.07
CA ASN A 26 19.21 20.88 -0.14
C ASN A 26 17.72 21.23 -0.26
N GLU A 27 17.38 22.52 -0.41
CA GLU A 27 16.00 22.93 -0.65
C GLU A 27 15.49 22.39 -1.98
N LYS A 28 16.26 22.45 -3.07
CA LYS A 28 15.90 21.83 -4.36
C LYS A 28 15.68 20.31 -4.26
N ARG A 29 16.51 19.60 -3.50
CA ARG A 29 16.32 18.15 -3.26
C ARG A 29 15.03 17.89 -2.46
N LYS A 30 14.73 18.74 -1.48
CA LYS A 30 13.53 18.64 -0.65
C LYS A 30 12.25 18.91 -1.43
N THR A 31 12.24 19.90 -2.32
CA THR A 31 11.09 20.17 -3.21
C THR A 31 10.87 19.00 -4.15
N LYS A 32 11.90 18.51 -4.85
CA LYS A 32 11.81 17.33 -5.74
C LYS A 32 11.26 16.09 -5.01
N ARG A 33 11.72 15.83 -3.79
CA ARG A 33 11.20 14.74 -2.94
C ARG A 33 9.74 14.92 -2.56
N ASN A 34 9.30 16.15 -2.32
CA ASN A 34 7.92 16.45 -1.97
C ASN A 34 7.00 16.27 -3.18
N GLU A 35 7.43 16.71 -4.35
CA GLU A 35 6.74 16.53 -5.63
C GLU A 35 6.60 15.04 -5.98
N ALA A 36 7.70 14.27 -5.90
CA ALA A 36 7.67 12.84 -6.14
C ALA A 36 6.67 12.12 -5.22
N ARG A 37 6.63 12.48 -3.93
CA ARG A 37 5.64 11.93 -3.00
C ARG A 37 4.21 12.31 -3.38
N LEU A 38 3.98 13.54 -3.83
CA LEU A 38 2.65 13.98 -4.25
C LEU A 38 2.17 13.18 -5.47
N ILE A 39 3.05 12.91 -6.43
CA ILE A 39 2.76 12.06 -7.59
C ILE A 39 2.38 10.65 -7.12
N VAL A 40 3.17 10.05 -6.22
CA VAL A 40 2.84 8.74 -5.64
C VAL A 40 1.47 8.76 -4.98
N TYR A 41 1.14 9.75 -4.15
CA TYR A 41 -0.16 9.79 -3.48
C TYR A 41 -1.33 9.94 -4.45
N ARG A 42 -1.17 10.74 -5.49
CA ARG A 42 -2.18 10.86 -6.55
C ARG A 42 -2.34 9.53 -7.28
N ALA A 43 -1.25 8.87 -7.64
CA ALA A 43 -1.29 7.55 -8.28
C ALA A 43 -2.01 6.51 -7.40
N LEU A 44 -1.66 6.44 -6.11
CA LEU A 44 -2.34 5.56 -5.16
C LEU A 44 -3.84 5.87 -5.05
N ALA A 45 -4.23 7.14 -5.03
CA ALA A 45 -5.63 7.55 -4.94
C ALA A 45 -6.45 7.24 -6.21
N LEU A 46 -5.80 7.03 -7.35
CA LEU A 46 -6.44 6.72 -8.63
C LEU A 46 -6.58 5.20 -8.86
N HIS A 47 -6.18 4.36 -7.92
CA HIS A 47 -6.23 2.92 -8.11
C HIS A 47 -7.71 2.42 -8.20
N PRO A 48 -8.10 1.63 -9.22
CA PRO A 48 -9.51 1.24 -9.45
C PRO A 48 -10.12 0.39 -8.32
N VAL A 49 -9.28 -0.34 -7.60
CA VAL A 49 -9.68 -1.09 -6.39
C VAL A 49 -10.46 -0.21 -5.39
N LEU A 50 -10.12 1.08 -5.33
CA LEU A 50 -10.71 2.02 -4.39
C LEU A 50 -12.16 2.39 -4.73
N ASP A 51 -12.60 2.14 -5.95
CA ASP A 51 -13.96 2.44 -6.40
C ASP A 51 -14.97 1.36 -5.97
N ASN A 52 -14.46 0.19 -5.58
CA ASN A 52 -15.24 -0.93 -5.04
C ASN A 52 -15.16 -1.02 -3.51
N LEU A 53 -14.54 -0.02 -2.86
CA LEU A 53 -14.45 0.00 -1.41
C LEU A 53 -15.73 0.55 -0.79
N HIS A 54 -16.40 -0.31 -0.05
CA HIS A 54 -17.46 0.09 0.86
C HIS A 54 -16.86 0.25 2.26
N LEU A 55 -16.43 1.47 2.56
CA LEU A 55 -16.03 1.82 3.92
C LEU A 55 -17.28 1.80 4.80
N LEU A 56 -17.31 0.88 5.77
CA LEU A 56 -18.38 0.84 6.77
C LEU A 56 -18.50 2.20 7.46
N GLU A 57 -19.63 2.89 7.27
CA GLU A 57 -19.96 4.08 8.02
C GLU A 57 -20.46 3.70 9.43
N PRO A 58 -20.05 4.45 10.48
CA PRO A 58 -19.04 5.51 10.46
C PRO A 58 -17.64 4.90 10.42
N TYR A 59 -16.74 5.43 9.56
CA TYR A 59 -15.32 5.05 9.41
C TYR A 59 -14.82 4.13 10.53
N ASP A 60 -14.86 2.82 10.25
CA ASP A 60 -14.73 1.76 11.24
C ASP A 60 -13.60 2.03 12.25
N TYR A 61 -13.86 1.71 13.51
CA TYR A 61 -12.90 1.74 14.61
C TYR A 61 -11.56 1.09 14.20
N SER A 62 -11.61 0.02 13.42
CA SER A 62 -10.44 -0.68 12.86
C SER A 62 -9.60 0.22 11.96
N PHE A 63 -10.23 0.97 11.05
CA PHE A 63 -9.56 1.93 10.17
C PHE A 63 -8.92 3.07 10.98
N ARG A 64 -9.64 3.64 11.95
CA ARG A 64 -9.11 4.70 12.83
C ARG A 64 -7.94 4.19 13.68
N LYS A 65 -8.03 2.96 14.20
CA LYS A 65 -6.96 2.30 14.98
C LYS A 65 -5.71 2.11 14.13
N LEU A 66 -5.84 1.61 12.89
CA LEU A 66 -4.72 1.49 11.95
C LEU A 66 -4.16 2.87 11.57
N CYS A 67 -5.00 3.86 11.33
CA CYS A 67 -4.55 5.22 11.10
C CYS A 67 -3.76 5.77 12.30
N ALA A 68 -4.25 5.56 13.52
CA ALA A 68 -3.61 6.00 14.76
C ALA A 68 -2.29 5.27 15.03
N ILE A 69 -2.11 4.07 14.48
CA ILE A 69 -0.83 3.36 14.51
C ILE A 69 0.24 4.10 13.69
N TYR A 70 -0.14 4.68 12.55
CA TYR A 70 0.79 5.41 11.66
C TYR A 70 0.96 6.88 12.00
N ALA A 71 -0.12 7.52 12.43
CA ALA A 71 -0.17 8.92 12.83
C ALA A 71 -0.78 8.99 14.23
N PRO A 72 -0.02 8.61 15.29
CA PRO A 72 -0.51 8.76 16.65
C PRO A 72 -0.86 10.23 16.90
N PRO A 73 -1.92 10.52 17.67
CA PRO A 73 -2.29 11.88 18.00
C PRO A 73 -1.08 12.62 18.58
N ASN A 74 -1.00 13.93 18.30
CA ASN A 74 -0.01 14.84 18.90
C ASN A 74 -0.33 15.04 20.40
N GLU A 75 -0.41 13.98 21.18
CA GLU A 75 -0.31 14.09 22.63
C GLU A 75 1.12 14.55 22.93
N SER A 76 1.22 15.64 23.67
CA SER A 76 2.45 16.41 23.89
C SER A 76 3.64 15.50 24.20
N PRO A 77 4.58 15.31 23.25
CA PRO A 77 5.70 14.43 23.50
C PRO A 77 6.64 15.16 24.45
N SER A 78 6.67 14.72 25.71
CA SER A 78 7.79 15.00 26.61
C SER A 78 9.10 14.74 25.84
N TRP A 79 10.07 15.64 25.96
CA TRP A 79 11.38 15.53 25.29
C TRP A 79 11.98 14.12 25.40
N LEU A 80 11.74 13.43 26.52
CA LEU A 80 12.31 12.13 26.85
C LEU A 80 11.63 10.96 26.10
N SER A 81 10.38 11.11 25.67
CA SER A 81 9.67 10.05 24.93
C SER A 81 10.03 10.00 23.44
N LYS A 82 10.60 11.07 22.88
CA LYS A 82 11.06 11.14 21.48
C LYS A 82 12.26 10.25 21.20
N THR A 83 13.14 10.03 22.19
CA THR A 83 14.38 9.26 22.05
C THR A 83 14.20 7.78 22.39
N LEU A 84 13.33 7.45 23.34
CA LEU A 84 13.15 6.07 23.82
C LEU A 84 12.12 5.24 23.04
N LEU A 85 11.14 5.86 22.36
CA LEU A 85 10.06 5.09 21.70
C LEU A 85 10.01 5.19 20.18
N GLY A 86 10.93 5.90 19.52
CA GLY A 86 11.01 5.93 18.05
C GLY A 86 9.70 6.30 17.33
N ARG A 87 8.73 6.90 18.03
CA ARG A 87 7.41 7.28 17.49
C ARG A 87 7.55 8.56 16.67
N ARG A 88 8.26 8.47 15.55
CA ARG A 88 8.13 9.43 14.46
C ARG A 88 6.79 9.15 13.78
N ASN A 89 5.90 10.13 13.81
CA ASN A 89 4.71 10.17 12.96
C ASN A 89 5.14 9.82 11.52
N ASP A 90 4.46 8.87 10.91
CA ASP A 90 4.82 8.46 9.56
C ASP A 90 4.56 9.64 8.60
N LYS A 91 5.64 10.11 7.96
CA LYS A 91 5.60 11.28 7.07
C LYS A 91 4.63 11.09 5.91
N HIS A 92 4.36 9.85 5.51
CA HIS A 92 3.40 9.58 4.45
C HIS A 92 1.97 9.89 4.91
N PHE A 93 1.55 9.36 6.06
CA PHE A 93 0.21 9.56 6.59
C PHE A 93 -0.09 11.02 6.97
N THR A 94 0.89 11.75 7.53
CA THR A 94 0.71 13.18 7.85
C THR A 94 0.54 14.03 6.59
N LYS A 95 1.33 13.76 5.54
CA LYS A 95 1.26 14.54 4.29
C LYS A 95 0.01 14.24 3.49
N VAL A 96 -0.38 12.98 3.44
CA VAL A 96 -1.57 12.53 2.72
C VAL A 96 -2.83 13.18 3.31
N ALA A 97 -2.90 13.35 4.64
CA ALA A 97 -4.03 14.04 5.29
C ALA A 97 -4.25 15.49 4.82
N GLN A 98 -3.25 16.13 4.22
CA GLN A 98 -3.36 17.51 3.69
C GLN A 98 -4.01 17.56 2.30
N LEU A 99 -4.29 16.42 1.67
CA LEU A 99 -4.78 16.34 0.28
C LEU A 99 -6.29 16.07 0.16
N ALA A 100 -7.07 16.42 1.19
CA ALA A 100 -8.53 16.24 1.22
C ALA A 100 -8.98 14.83 0.79
N THR A 101 -9.92 14.71 -0.16
CA THR A 101 -10.47 13.44 -0.65
C THR A 101 -9.42 12.55 -1.32
N THR A 102 -8.51 13.14 -2.10
CA THR A 102 -7.35 12.43 -2.67
C THR A 102 -6.48 11.86 -1.55
N GLY A 103 -6.31 12.64 -0.49
CA GLY A 103 -5.65 12.22 0.74
C GLY A 103 -6.28 10.98 1.35
N THR A 104 -7.58 11.01 1.60
CA THR A 104 -8.30 9.87 2.16
C THR A 104 -8.13 8.61 1.32
N ARG A 105 -8.31 8.71 -0.01
CA ARG A 105 -8.15 7.58 -0.94
C ARG A 105 -6.73 7.00 -0.92
N ALA A 106 -5.71 7.87 -1.03
CA ALA A 106 -4.31 7.44 -0.94
C ALA A 106 -4.01 6.78 0.42
N LYS A 107 -4.58 7.28 1.51
CA LYS A 107 -4.39 6.73 2.86
C LYS A 107 -4.96 5.32 2.99
N VAL A 108 -6.15 5.09 2.42
CA VAL A 108 -6.76 3.76 2.37
C VAL A 108 -5.88 2.81 1.57
N MET A 109 -5.41 3.24 0.40
CA MET A 109 -4.49 2.45 -0.41
C MET A 109 -3.17 2.14 0.31
N LEU A 110 -2.61 3.08 1.07
CA LEU A 110 -1.43 2.85 1.88
C LEU A 110 -1.65 1.78 2.96
N ILE A 111 -2.84 1.72 3.56
CA ILE A 111 -3.19 0.69 4.53
C ILE A 111 -3.36 -0.66 3.83
N LEU A 112 -4.03 -0.72 2.68
CA LEU A 112 -4.12 -1.93 1.85
C LEU A 112 -2.75 -2.48 1.48
N LEU A 113 -1.87 -1.63 0.96
CA LEU A 113 -0.49 -1.99 0.61
C LEU A 113 0.30 -2.48 1.82
N TRP A 114 0.05 -1.90 2.99
CA TRP A 114 0.68 -2.37 4.22
C TRP A 114 0.16 -3.75 4.64
N ILE A 115 -1.15 -3.97 4.65
CA ILE A 115 -1.76 -5.26 4.98
C ILE A 115 -1.18 -6.35 4.05
N ILE A 116 -1.20 -6.11 2.74
CA ILE A 116 -0.69 -7.05 1.75
C ILE A 116 0.82 -7.21 1.87
N GLY A 117 1.58 -6.11 1.91
CA GLY A 117 3.03 -6.10 1.72
C GLY A 117 3.88 -6.32 2.97
N ASN A 118 3.37 -6.05 4.18
CA ASN A 118 4.21 -6.03 5.39
C ASN A 118 4.93 -7.36 5.66
N ARG A 119 4.28 -8.49 5.36
CA ARG A 119 4.83 -9.85 5.56
C ARG A 119 5.50 -10.44 4.31
N LEU A 120 5.63 -9.67 3.23
CA LEU A 120 6.29 -10.09 1.99
C LEU A 120 7.77 -9.70 1.98
N GLU A 121 8.54 -10.25 1.06
CA GLU A 121 9.95 -9.85 0.86
C GLU A 121 10.06 -8.45 0.26
N ASP A 122 11.17 -7.75 0.53
CA ASP A 122 11.34 -6.35 0.13
C ASP A 122 11.22 -6.15 -1.38
N GLY A 123 11.78 -7.07 -2.20
CA GLY A 123 11.69 -6.99 -3.66
C GLY A 123 10.26 -7.18 -4.19
N ILE A 124 9.46 -8.02 -3.51
CA ILE A 124 8.04 -8.21 -3.83
C ILE A 124 7.26 -6.93 -3.48
N VAL A 125 7.59 -6.29 -2.35
CA VAL A 125 6.98 -5.01 -1.97
C VAL A 125 7.34 -3.88 -2.94
N ASP A 126 8.59 -3.82 -3.41
CA ASP A 126 9.00 -2.83 -4.43
C ASP A 126 8.19 -3.02 -5.72
N SER A 127 8.07 -4.26 -6.20
CA SER A 127 7.25 -4.59 -7.37
C SER A 127 5.78 -4.20 -7.15
N LEU A 128 5.21 -4.51 -6.00
CA LEU A 128 3.85 -4.15 -5.62
C LEU A 128 3.64 -2.62 -5.66
N ILE A 129 4.53 -1.84 -5.03
CA ILE A 129 4.46 -0.37 -5.04
C ILE A 129 4.57 0.16 -6.47
N SER A 130 5.54 -0.33 -7.23
CA SER A 130 5.82 0.14 -8.59
C SER A 130 4.61 -0.09 -9.49
N ASN A 131 4.06 -1.30 -9.51
CA ASN A 131 2.91 -1.65 -10.34
C ASN A 131 1.65 -0.86 -9.97
N VAL A 132 1.36 -0.70 -8.67
CA VAL A 132 0.22 0.09 -8.21
C VAL A 132 0.36 1.57 -8.61
N CYS A 133 1.57 2.12 -8.48
CA CYS A 133 1.81 3.51 -8.88
C CYS A 133 1.78 3.66 -10.41
N GLU A 134 2.37 2.75 -11.16
CA GLU A 134 2.34 2.75 -12.63
C GLU A 134 0.90 2.71 -13.15
N ASN A 135 0.06 1.83 -12.61
CA ASN A 135 -1.37 1.78 -12.95
C ASN A 135 -2.08 3.11 -12.63
N GLY A 136 -1.83 3.67 -11.45
CA GLY A 136 -2.43 4.94 -11.05
C GLY A 136 -1.97 6.13 -11.91
N ILE A 137 -0.69 6.19 -12.27
CA ILE A 137 -0.16 7.24 -13.16
C ILE A 137 -0.72 7.06 -14.57
N ARG A 138 -0.77 5.83 -15.09
CA ARG A 138 -1.40 5.54 -16.38
C ARG A 138 -2.85 6.02 -16.41
N LEU A 139 -3.65 5.72 -15.39
CA LEU A 139 -5.03 6.19 -15.32
C LEU A 139 -5.13 7.72 -15.22
N GLY A 140 -4.20 8.37 -14.53
CA GLY A 140 -4.13 9.83 -14.45
C GLY A 140 -3.67 10.52 -15.75
N THR A 141 -2.92 9.80 -16.60
CA THR A 141 -2.36 10.29 -17.87
C THR A 141 -3.11 9.80 -19.10
N ALA A 142 -3.97 8.79 -18.98
CA ALA A 142 -4.79 8.16 -20.02
C ALA A 142 -5.75 9.10 -20.77
N LEU A 143 -5.64 10.41 -20.56
CA LEU A 143 -6.19 11.45 -21.43
C LEU A 143 -5.26 11.79 -22.61
N ARG A 144 -4.03 11.27 -22.69
CA ARG A 144 -3.05 11.54 -23.76
C ARG A 144 -2.16 10.33 -24.08
N GLU A 145 -2.32 9.76 -25.28
CA GLU A 145 -1.58 8.56 -25.74
C GLU A 145 -0.07 8.82 -26.03
N ASP A 146 0.34 10.09 -26.17
CA ASP A 146 1.71 10.46 -26.57
C ASP A 146 2.75 10.50 -25.42
N GLU A 147 2.36 10.18 -24.18
CA GLU A 147 3.16 10.48 -22.97
C GLU A 147 3.95 9.27 -22.40
N ALA A 148 4.12 8.18 -23.14
CA ALA A 148 4.82 6.98 -22.66
C ALA A 148 6.27 7.26 -22.20
N ALA A 149 7.01 8.12 -22.90
CA ALA A 149 8.36 8.53 -22.49
C ALA A 149 8.35 9.37 -21.20
N ASP A 150 7.32 10.20 -21.02
CA ASP A 150 7.15 11.01 -19.82
C ASP A 150 6.74 10.15 -18.61
N LEU A 151 5.98 9.07 -18.82
CA LEU A 151 5.68 8.08 -17.77
C LEU A 151 6.94 7.42 -17.23
N VAL A 152 7.83 6.93 -18.11
CA VAL A 152 9.10 6.30 -17.71
C VAL A 152 9.96 7.29 -16.92
N LYS A 153 10.05 8.54 -17.40
CA LYS A 153 10.80 9.61 -16.73
C LYS A 153 10.19 9.98 -15.37
N GLN A 154 8.86 10.04 -15.29
CA GLN A 154 8.14 10.28 -14.04
C GLN A 154 8.44 9.17 -13.03
N ILE A 155 8.26 7.90 -13.41
CA ILE A 155 8.49 6.72 -12.54
C ILE A 155 9.94 6.68 -12.07
N ALA A 156 10.93 6.91 -12.94
CA ALA A 156 12.34 6.96 -12.57
C ALA A 156 12.62 8.05 -11.50
N GLY A 157 11.87 9.16 -11.54
CA GLY A 157 11.93 10.22 -10.54
C GLY A 157 11.35 9.85 -9.16
N LEU A 158 10.60 8.75 -9.04
CA LEU A 158 9.90 8.34 -7.82
C LEU A 158 10.71 7.41 -6.90
N GLY A 159 11.90 6.97 -7.31
CA GLY A 159 12.66 5.94 -6.57
C GLY A 159 12.87 6.24 -5.08
N GLU A 160 13.20 7.48 -4.71
CA GLU A 160 13.33 7.86 -3.29
C GLU A 160 11.99 7.81 -2.54
N ALA A 161 10.88 8.10 -3.22
CA ALA A 161 9.53 8.00 -2.64
C ALA A 161 9.12 6.54 -2.45
N PHE A 162 9.45 5.65 -3.40
CA PHE A 162 9.22 4.20 -3.29
C PHE A 162 10.03 3.58 -2.15
N VAL A 163 11.32 3.90 -2.02
CA VAL A 163 12.14 3.44 -0.89
C VAL A 163 11.57 3.90 0.46
N SER A 164 11.10 5.15 0.52
CA SER A 164 10.44 5.70 1.71
C SER A 164 9.15 4.95 2.02
N LEU A 165 8.34 4.66 1.00
CA LEU A 165 7.07 3.96 1.13
C LEU A 165 7.26 2.48 1.53
N ARG A 166 8.24 1.77 0.96
CA ARG A 166 8.60 0.41 1.38
C ARG A 166 8.92 0.36 2.86
N ARG A 167 9.70 1.32 3.39
CA ARG A 167 9.99 1.40 4.83
C ARG A 167 8.74 1.56 5.68
N THR A 168 7.75 2.31 5.19
CA THR A 168 6.44 2.44 5.83
C THR A 168 5.66 1.12 5.77
N ILE A 169 5.63 0.45 4.63
CA ILE A 169 4.95 -0.86 4.45
C ILE A 169 5.60 -1.97 5.30
N LYS A 170 6.93 -1.94 5.46
CA LYS A 170 7.69 -2.91 6.24
C LYS A 170 7.76 -2.59 7.72
N LYS A 171 7.11 -1.51 8.17
CA LYS A 171 7.15 -1.09 9.58
C LYS A 171 6.46 -2.15 10.43
N ARG A 172 7.24 -2.86 11.24
CA ARG A 172 6.72 -3.82 12.22
C ARG A 172 5.92 -3.08 13.28
N LEU A 173 4.72 -3.58 13.54
CA LEU A 173 3.93 -3.13 14.67
C LEU A 173 4.28 -3.92 15.93
N PRO A 174 4.07 -3.35 17.12
CA PRO A 174 3.97 -4.14 18.33
C PRO A 174 2.98 -5.29 18.12
N ILE A 175 3.25 -6.47 18.69
CA ILE A 175 2.42 -7.68 18.52
C ILE A 175 0.95 -7.43 18.91
N GLU A 176 0.71 -6.58 19.91
CA GLU A 176 -0.62 -6.14 20.36
C GLU A 176 -1.44 -5.40 19.29
N LYS A 177 -0.76 -4.91 18.25
CA LYS A 177 -1.32 -4.15 17.14
C LYS A 177 -1.28 -4.94 15.83
N ASP A 178 -1.05 -6.26 15.89
CA ASP A 178 -1.16 -7.14 14.72
C ASP A 178 -2.60 -7.09 14.17
N PRO A 179 -2.81 -6.64 12.92
CA PRO A 179 -4.15 -6.48 12.34
C PRO A 179 -4.89 -7.80 12.19
N TYR A 180 -4.18 -8.93 12.28
CA TYR A 180 -4.73 -10.26 12.13
C TYR A 180 -5.05 -10.94 13.47
N LYS A 181 -4.77 -10.31 14.62
CA LYS A 181 -4.91 -10.94 15.94
C LYS A 181 -6.33 -11.43 16.21
N ASP A 182 -7.32 -10.61 15.91
CA ASP A 182 -8.73 -10.92 16.18
C ASP A 182 -9.31 -11.92 15.16
N LEU A 183 -8.79 -11.90 13.92
CA LEU A 183 -9.17 -12.84 12.85
C LEU A 183 -8.69 -14.27 13.11
N LYS A 184 -7.60 -14.42 13.87
CA LYS A 184 -7.12 -15.74 14.33
C LYS A 184 -8.04 -16.35 15.39
N LEU A 185 -8.81 -15.54 16.12
CA LEU A 185 -9.70 -16.00 17.19
C LEU A 185 -11.08 -16.38 16.66
N GLU A 186 -11.54 -15.76 15.58
CA GLU A 186 -12.83 -16.06 14.91
C GLU A 186 -12.80 -17.35 14.06
N LEU A 187 -11.72 -18.13 14.14
CA LEU A 187 -11.56 -19.46 13.55
C LEU A 187 -12.47 -20.50 14.24
N SER A 188 -13.78 -20.34 14.14
CA SER A 188 -14.73 -21.39 14.50
C SER A 188 -14.98 -22.30 13.29
N ARG A 189 -14.73 -23.59 13.51
CA ARG A 189 -14.76 -24.72 12.56
C ARG A 189 -16.16 -25.03 12.04
N ASP A 190 -16.72 -24.18 11.19
CA ASP A 190 -17.83 -24.62 10.33
C ASP A 190 -17.26 -25.08 8.99
N ASP A 191 -16.93 -26.37 8.94
CA ASP A 191 -16.48 -27.14 7.77
C ASP A 191 -17.64 -27.37 6.79
N THR A 192 -18.32 -26.30 6.37
CA THR A 192 -19.22 -26.41 5.21
C THR A 192 -18.36 -26.37 3.96
N MET A 193 -18.05 -27.57 3.44
CA MET A 193 -17.42 -27.74 2.13
C MET A 193 -18.17 -26.89 1.11
N LEU A 194 -17.45 -26.03 0.40
CA LEU A 194 -17.85 -25.58 -0.93
C LEU A 194 -18.32 -26.82 -1.70
N CYS A 195 -19.52 -26.80 -2.29
CA CYS A 195 -19.88 -27.78 -3.30
C CYS A 195 -18.81 -27.70 -4.39
N ALA A 196 -17.86 -28.64 -4.33
CA ALA A 196 -16.53 -28.50 -4.92
C ALA A 196 -16.51 -28.46 -6.46
N HIS A 197 -17.70 -28.55 -7.08
CA HIS A 197 -17.90 -28.82 -8.50
C HIS A 197 -18.50 -27.64 -9.28
N THR A 198 -18.91 -26.55 -8.62
CA THR A 198 -19.72 -25.52 -9.30
C THR A 198 -18.88 -24.39 -9.92
N PHE A 199 -17.68 -24.10 -9.41
CA PHE A 199 -16.86 -22.96 -9.89
C PHE A 199 -15.43 -23.35 -10.28
N PRO A 200 -14.83 -22.66 -11.27
CA PRO A 200 -13.38 -22.65 -11.44
C PRO A 200 -12.73 -22.22 -10.12
N LYS A 201 -11.71 -22.95 -9.67
CA LYS A 201 -11.00 -22.66 -8.42
C LYS A 201 -9.64 -22.06 -8.75
N HIS A 202 -9.30 -20.96 -8.08
CA HIS A 202 -7.95 -20.39 -8.17
C HIS A 202 -7.25 -20.52 -6.83
N LEU A 203 -6.32 -21.46 -6.73
CA LEU A 203 -5.40 -21.53 -5.60
C LEU A 203 -4.51 -20.30 -5.63
N TYR A 204 -4.54 -19.51 -4.56
CA TYR A 204 -3.90 -18.22 -4.51
C TYR A 204 -2.93 -18.13 -3.32
N ASP A 205 -1.73 -17.63 -3.62
CA ASP A 205 -0.73 -17.26 -2.64
C ASP A 205 -0.31 -15.81 -2.87
N VAL A 206 -0.60 -14.96 -1.90
CA VAL A 206 -0.23 -13.53 -1.90
C VAL A 206 1.27 -13.29 -2.01
N ARG A 207 2.10 -14.29 -1.66
CA ARG A 207 3.56 -14.21 -1.82
C ARG A 207 3.99 -14.34 -3.27
N LYS A 208 3.21 -15.04 -4.09
CA LYS A 208 3.53 -15.27 -5.51
C LYS A 208 2.99 -14.13 -6.38
N ASP A 209 1.77 -13.66 -6.10
CA ASP A 209 1.11 -12.61 -6.88
C ASP A 209 0.33 -11.62 -5.98
N PRO A 210 1.00 -10.73 -5.23
CA PRO A 210 0.31 -9.82 -4.31
C PRO A 210 -0.59 -8.80 -5.01
N LEU A 211 -0.41 -8.59 -6.32
CA LEU A 211 -1.21 -7.66 -7.10
C LEU A 211 -2.60 -8.21 -7.41
N TYR A 212 -2.79 -9.52 -7.36
CA TYR A 212 -4.05 -10.18 -7.68
C TYR A 212 -5.24 -9.57 -6.93
N LEU A 213 -5.10 -9.34 -5.61
CA LEU A 213 -6.17 -8.77 -4.78
C LEU A 213 -6.49 -7.31 -5.09
N LEU A 214 -5.65 -6.65 -5.89
CA LEU A 214 -5.78 -5.26 -6.30
C LEU A 214 -6.14 -5.12 -7.78
N GLN A 215 -6.24 -6.20 -8.55
CA GLN A 215 -6.57 -6.11 -9.98
C GLN A 215 -8.08 -6.24 -10.21
N PRO A 216 -8.69 -5.44 -11.10
CA PRO A 216 -10.11 -5.54 -11.37
C PRO A 216 -10.45 -6.89 -11.98
N ALA A 217 -11.60 -7.42 -11.59
CA ALA A 217 -12.21 -8.61 -12.19
C ALA A 217 -12.57 -8.44 -13.69
N SER A 218 -12.19 -7.35 -14.34
CA SER A 218 -12.50 -7.07 -15.76
C SER A 218 -11.29 -6.59 -16.56
N ALA A 219 -10.11 -6.45 -15.94
CA ALA A 219 -8.95 -5.81 -16.56
C ALA A 219 -8.00 -6.75 -17.32
N THR A 220 -8.22 -8.06 -17.29
CA THR A 220 -7.46 -8.98 -18.15
C THR A 220 -8.27 -9.26 -19.40
N THR A 221 -7.79 -8.76 -20.53
CA THR A 221 -8.19 -9.18 -21.86
C THR A 221 -8.23 -10.72 -21.89
N PRO A 222 -9.35 -11.36 -22.26
CA PRO A 222 -9.41 -12.80 -22.36
C PRO A 222 -8.40 -13.24 -23.44
N MET A 223 -7.30 -13.85 -23.01
CA MET A 223 -6.43 -14.61 -23.91
C MET A 223 -7.28 -15.73 -24.48
N ALA A 224 -7.44 -15.77 -25.79
CA ALA A 224 -8.29 -16.73 -26.49
C ALA A 224 -8.01 -18.16 -26.02
N GLY A 225 -9.02 -18.80 -25.42
CA GLY A 225 -8.97 -20.20 -24.99
C GLY A 225 -8.76 -20.46 -23.50
N LEU A 226 -8.53 -19.44 -22.67
CA LEU A 226 -8.61 -19.57 -21.21
C LEU A 226 -9.97 -19.07 -20.71
N PRO A 227 -10.67 -19.80 -19.82
CA PRO A 227 -11.87 -19.29 -19.18
C PRO A 227 -11.53 -17.94 -18.54
N ALA A 228 -12.43 -16.96 -18.67
CA ALA A 228 -12.25 -15.65 -18.08
C ALA A 228 -11.79 -15.83 -16.63
N LYS A 229 -10.64 -15.25 -16.27
CA LYS A 229 -9.97 -15.38 -14.96
C LYS A 229 -10.85 -14.95 -13.76
N HIS A 230 -12.08 -14.53 -14.04
CA HIS A 230 -12.94 -13.67 -13.23
C HIS A 230 -14.24 -14.34 -12.76
N GLU A 231 -14.45 -15.61 -13.07
CA GLU A 231 -15.47 -16.46 -12.42
C GLU A 231 -14.84 -17.42 -11.39
N SER A 232 -13.52 -17.34 -11.20
CA SER A 232 -12.85 -18.26 -10.29
C SER A 232 -12.90 -17.78 -8.85
N VAL A 233 -13.34 -18.65 -7.96
CA VAL A 233 -13.31 -18.41 -6.51
C VAL A 233 -11.86 -18.57 -6.02
N ILE A 234 -11.34 -17.53 -5.36
CA ILE A 234 -10.02 -17.53 -4.72
C ILE A 234 -10.04 -18.52 -3.56
N ILE A 235 -9.10 -19.46 -3.55
CA ILE A 235 -8.86 -20.36 -2.44
C ILE A 235 -7.47 -20.05 -1.87
N PRO A 236 -7.36 -19.55 -0.63
CA PRO A 236 -6.05 -19.25 -0.05
C PRO A 236 -5.23 -20.54 0.10
N GLU A 237 -3.99 -20.55 -0.42
CA GLU A 237 -3.05 -21.67 -0.27
C GLU A 237 -2.43 -21.74 1.13
N ASN A 238 -2.40 -20.62 1.86
CA ASN A 238 -1.76 -20.52 3.16
C ASN A 238 -2.48 -19.57 4.12
N GLU A 239 -2.17 -19.70 5.41
CA GLU A 239 -2.79 -18.91 6.48
C GLU A 239 -2.61 -17.40 6.27
N LEU A 240 -1.45 -16.95 5.78
CA LEU A 240 -1.21 -15.53 5.54
C LEU A 240 -2.16 -14.98 4.48
N THR A 241 -2.31 -15.69 3.36
CA THR A 241 -3.21 -15.30 2.28
C THR A 241 -4.65 -15.25 2.77
N ARG A 242 -5.09 -16.27 3.51
CA ARG A 242 -6.42 -16.29 4.13
C ARG A 242 -6.63 -15.08 5.05
N LEU A 243 -5.69 -14.79 5.94
CA LEU A 243 -5.79 -13.66 6.88
C LEU A 243 -5.87 -12.31 6.15
N ILE A 244 -5.14 -12.12 5.05
CA ILE A 244 -5.19 -10.88 4.25
C ILE A 244 -6.54 -10.75 3.55
N ILE A 245 -7.06 -11.84 2.99
CA ILE A 245 -8.37 -11.90 2.33
C ILE A 245 -9.47 -11.60 3.36
N ASP A 246 -9.51 -12.34 4.47
CA ASP A 246 -10.48 -12.14 5.56
C ASP A 246 -10.45 -10.70 6.09
N TRP A 247 -9.25 -10.17 6.30
CA TRP A 247 -9.08 -8.79 6.74
C TRP A 247 -9.66 -7.80 5.71
N SER A 248 -9.36 -8.00 4.43
CA SER A 248 -9.83 -7.13 3.35
C SER A 248 -11.35 -7.20 3.17
N MET A 249 -11.95 -8.38 3.31
CA MET A 249 -13.42 -8.52 3.30
C MET A 249 -14.05 -7.83 4.51
N LYS A 250 -13.55 -8.09 5.73
CA LYS A 250 -14.12 -7.57 6.97
C LYS A 250 -14.03 -6.05 7.07
N ASN A 251 -12.90 -5.46 6.71
CA ASN A 251 -12.63 -4.03 6.95
C ASN A 251 -12.98 -3.14 5.77
N TYR A 252 -12.96 -3.69 4.55
CA TYR A 252 -13.07 -2.91 3.32
C TYR A 252 -14.13 -3.43 2.35
N GLN A 253 -14.77 -4.57 2.67
CA GLN A 253 -15.77 -5.22 1.82
C GLN A 253 -15.29 -5.40 0.38
N LEU A 254 -13.97 -5.56 0.21
CA LEU A 254 -13.38 -5.62 -1.12
C LEU A 254 -13.79 -6.91 -1.83
N GLY A 255 -13.98 -7.99 -1.08
CA GLY A 255 -14.45 -9.25 -1.63
C GLY A 255 -15.56 -9.88 -0.83
N LYS A 256 -16.04 -11.02 -1.34
CA LYS A 256 -17.17 -11.78 -0.81
C LYS A 256 -16.75 -13.20 -0.49
N ASP A 257 -17.09 -13.68 0.71
CA ASP A 257 -16.98 -15.11 1.07
C ASP A 257 -18.08 -15.87 0.35
N VAL A 258 -17.70 -16.84 -0.49
CA VAL A 258 -18.59 -17.62 -1.34
C VAL A 258 -18.54 -19.09 -0.91
N ARG A 259 -19.70 -19.65 -0.57
CA ARG A 259 -19.86 -21.09 -0.28
C ARG A 259 -20.71 -21.79 -1.33
N THR A 260 -21.61 -21.03 -1.94
CA THR A 260 -22.57 -21.49 -2.94
C THR A 260 -22.67 -20.46 -4.07
N GLU A 261 -23.27 -20.86 -5.20
CA GLU A 261 -23.52 -19.96 -6.34
C GLU A 261 -24.33 -18.72 -5.96
N ALA A 262 -25.29 -18.89 -5.04
CA ALA A 262 -26.13 -17.81 -4.57
C ALA A 262 -25.36 -16.72 -3.80
N ASP A 263 -24.14 -17.01 -3.33
CA ASP A 263 -23.31 -16.04 -2.62
C ASP A 263 -22.53 -15.12 -3.58
N ILE A 264 -22.52 -15.41 -4.89
CA ILE A 264 -21.80 -14.60 -5.87
C ILE A 264 -22.43 -13.22 -5.97
N ASP A 265 -21.64 -12.22 -5.59
CA ASP A 265 -21.99 -10.82 -5.73
C ASP A 265 -21.16 -10.17 -6.85
N HIS A 266 -21.79 -9.81 -7.96
CA HIS A 266 -21.11 -9.16 -9.09
C HIS A 266 -20.58 -7.75 -8.77
N ARG A 267 -20.95 -7.17 -7.62
CA ARG A 267 -20.40 -5.90 -7.13
C ARG A 267 -19.14 -6.10 -6.29
N ALA A 268 -18.88 -7.32 -5.82
CA ALA A 268 -17.64 -7.62 -5.10
C ALA A 268 -16.46 -7.58 -6.08
N TYR A 269 -15.31 -7.08 -5.60
CA TYR A 269 -14.11 -6.98 -6.44
C TYR A 269 -13.50 -8.35 -6.76
N TRP A 270 -13.66 -9.30 -5.84
CA TRP A 270 -13.33 -10.71 -6.01
C TRP A 270 -14.13 -11.59 -5.06
N HIS A 271 -14.22 -12.87 -5.37
CA HIS A 271 -14.85 -13.90 -4.54
C HIS A 271 -13.78 -14.80 -3.95
N ALA A 272 -13.89 -15.10 -2.67
CA ALA A 272 -12.98 -16.02 -2.00
C ALA A 272 -13.74 -17.05 -1.20
N HIS A 273 -13.10 -18.18 -0.93
CA HIS A 273 -13.60 -19.16 0.01
C HIS A 273 -12.56 -19.43 1.08
N CYS A 274 -12.73 -18.76 2.22
CA CYS A 274 -11.72 -18.73 3.27
C CYS A 274 -11.83 -19.88 4.29
N ARG A 275 -12.81 -20.78 4.13
CA ARG A 275 -13.11 -21.86 5.08
C ARG A 275 -12.78 -23.26 4.59
N CYS A 276 -12.09 -23.40 3.45
CA CYS A 276 -11.56 -24.69 3.04
C CYS A 276 -10.36 -25.06 3.92
N GLU A 277 -10.50 -26.07 4.79
CA GLU A 277 -9.33 -26.79 5.28
C GLU A 277 -8.71 -27.54 4.10
N HIS A 278 -7.50 -27.14 3.69
CA HIS A 278 -6.65 -28.04 2.91
C HIS A 278 -6.26 -29.18 3.84
N ARG A 279 -6.89 -30.34 3.69
CA ARG A 279 -6.31 -31.60 4.21
C ARG A 279 -4.96 -31.76 3.53
N THR A 280 -3.90 -31.27 4.16
CA THR A 280 -2.54 -31.67 3.80
C THR A 280 -2.47 -33.16 4.04
N GLY A 281 -2.52 -33.95 2.97
CA GLY A 281 -2.35 -35.40 3.03
C GLY A 281 -1.04 -35.71 3.76
N GLY A 282 -1.15 -36.56 4.79
CA GLY A 282 0.00 -37.18 5.44
C GLY A 282 0.64 -38.24 4.56
#